data_AF-A0A202DJ64-F1
#
_entry.id   AF-A0A202DJ64-F1
#
_cell.length_a   1.000
_cell.length_b   1.000
_cell.length_c   1.000
_cell.angle_alpha   90.00
_cell.angle_beta   90.00
_cell.angle_gamma   90.00
#
_symmetry.space_group_name_H-M   'P 1'
#
loop_
_entity.id
_entity.type
_entity.pdbx_description
1 polymer ?
#
loop_
_entity_poly.entity_id
_entity_poly.type
_entity_poly.pdbx_seq_one_letter_code
_entity_poly.pdbx_strand_id
1 'polypeptide(L)'
;MTSMWKEYQDDNWWRIQTDQQPIHRKLSRRRESELVGYGMNCTLWIYRLRIASHANAKRTFCRLTGLKPELNELKDVYEESSPYSAK
;
A
#
# COMPACT_ATOMS: atom_id res chain seq x y z
N MET A 1 2.79 -2.88 -9.72
CA MET A 1 2.90 -3.46 -8.38
C MET A 1 2.49 -2.47 -7.31
N THR A 2 1.73 -2.94 -6.32
CA THR A 2 1.36 -2.16 -5.13
C THR A 2 1.94 -2.81 -3.89
N SER A 3 2.49 -1.98 -3.00
CA SER A 3 3.11 -2.42 -1.75
C SER A 3 2.66 -1.53 -0.60
N MET A 4 2.61 -2.08 0.62
CA MET A 4 2.22 -1.36 1.82
C MET A 4 3.09 -1.76 3.00
N TRP A 5 3.55 -0.80 3.79
CA TRP A 5 4.35 -1.07 4.98
C TRP A 5 4.01 -0.09 6.10
N LYS A 6 4.43 -0.45 7.31
CA LYS A 6 4.27 0.40 8.48
C LYS A 6 5.43 1.39 8.54
N GLU A 7 5.14 2.68 8.75
CA GLU A 7 6.19 3.70 8.80
C GLU A 7 6.99 3.62 10.11
N TYR A 8 6.29 3.39 11.22
CA TYR A 8 6.86 3.20 12.55
C TYR A 8 6.13 2.08 13.29
N GLN A 9 6.86 1.26 14.04
CA GLN A 9 6.30 0.09 14.71
C GLN A 9 5.28 0.45 15.80
N ASP A 10 5.47 1.59 16.48
CA ASP A 10 4.62 2.04 17.59
C ASP A 10 3.55 3.08 17.19
N ASP A 11 3.49 3.48 15.93
CA ASP A 11 2.46 4.41 15.43
C ASP A 11 1.45 3.71 14.52
N ASN A 12 0.44 4.44 14.08
CA ASN A 12 -0.60 4.00 13.17
C ASN A 12 -0.40 4.58 11.77
N TRP A 13 0.82 5.00 11.43
CA TRP A 13 1.15 5.48 10.09
C TRP A 13 1.57 4.33 9.17
N TRP A 14 0.93 4.30 8.01
CA TRP A 14 1.15 3.32 6.96
C TRP A 14 1.48 4.04 5.67
N ARG A 15 2.38 3.43 4.89
CA ARG A 15 2.70 3.88 3.55
C ARG A 15 2.17 2.89 2.53
N ILE A 16 1.66 3.42 1.43
CA ILE A 16 1.23 2.65 0.27
C ILE A 16 1.98 3.20 -0.95
N GLN A 17 2.73 2.33 -1.61
CA GLN A 17 3.38 2.63 -2.88
C GLN A 17 2.63 1.92 -4.01
N THR A 18 2.41 2.61 -5.12
CA THR A 18 1.81 2.02 -6.31
C THR A 18 2.34 2.65 -7.58
N ASP A 19 2.48 1.85 -8.63
CA ASP A 19 2.66 2.29 -10.02
C ASP A 19 1.34 2.21 -10.83
N GLN A 20 0.25 1.74 -10.21
CA GLN A 20 -1.00 1.51 -10.89
C GLN A 20 -1.91 2.73 -10.82
N GLN A 21 -2.21 3.29 -11.99
CA GLN A 21 -3.05 4.48 -12.08
C GLN A 21 -4.47 4.35 -11.47
N PRO A 22 -5.16 3.19 -11.54
CA PRO A 22 -6.43 3.01 -10.84
C PRO A 22 -6.33 3.17 -9.32
N ILE A 23 -5.26 2.66 -8.71
CA ILE A 23 -5.04 2.76 -7.26
C ILE A 23 -4.65 4.18 -6.89
N HIS A 24 -3.78 4.82 -7.67
CA HIS A 24 -3.48 6.25 -7.52
C HIS A 24 -4.76 7.12 -7.55
N ARG A 25 -5.68 6.88 -8.49
CA ARG A 25 -6.97 7.60 -8.56
C ARG A 25 -7.86 7.35 -7.34
N LYS A 26 -7.84 6.14 -6.77
CA LYS A 26 -8.59 5.82 -5.55
C LYS A 26 -8.01 6.53 -4.33
N LEU A 27 -6.68 6.58 -4.20
CA LEU A 27 -5.98 7.20 -3.09
C LEU A 27 -6.09 8.72 -3.14
N SER A 28 -5.79 9.35 -4.28
CA SER A 28 -5.90 10.82 -4.46
C SER A 28 -7.26 11.42 -4.09
N ARG A 29 -8.35 10.63 -4.14
CA ARG A 29 -9.71 11.07 -3.78
C ARG A 29 -10.06 10.90 -2.30
N ARG A 30 -9.23 10.21 -1.51
CA ARG A 30 -9.50 9.94 -0.10
C ARG A 30 -8.90 11.05 0.76
N ARG A 31 -9.74 11.66 1.61
CA ARG A 31 -9.34 12.71 2.55
C ARG A 31 -8.28 12.23 3.56
N GLU A 32 -8.32 10.96 3.93
CA GLU A 32 -7.44 10.37 4.94
C GLU A 32 -6.08 9.92 4.38
N SER A 33 -5.85 10.08 3.08
CA SER A 33 -4.58 9.77 2.44
C SER A 33 -3.89 11.01 1.91
N GLU A 34 -2.59 11.08 2.16
CA GLU A 34 -1.73 12.18 1.75
C GLU A 34 -0.70 11.67 0.76
N LEU A 35 -0.53 12.34 -0.39
CA LEU A 35 0.55 12.02 -1.32
C LEU A 35 1.87 12.59 -0.76
N VAL A 36 2.79 11.71 -0.37
CA VAL A 36 4.06 12.09 0.29
C VAL A 36 5.27 11.91 -0.60
N GLY A 37 5.12 11.29 -1.77
CA GLY A 37 6.17 11.15 -2.75
C GLY A 37 5.64 10.68 -4.10
N TYR A 38 6.31 11.08 -5.18
CA TYR A 38 6.04 10.58 -6.52
C TYR A 38 7.33 10.57 -7.36
N GLY A 39 7.38 9.68 -8.35
CA GLY A 39 8.45 9.66 -9.33
C GLY A 39 8.24 10.76 -10.37
N MET A 40 9.24 11.61 -10.59
CA MET A 40 9.21 12.59 -11.69
C MET A 40 9.40 11.92 -13.05
N ASN A 41 10.27 10.91 -13.11
CA ASN A 41 10.65 10.20 -14.34
C ASN A 41 10.13 8.77 -14.40
N CYS A 42 9.30 8.36 -13.43
CA CYS A 42 8.72 7.03 -13.38
C CYS A 42 7.31 7.07 -12.81
N THR A 43 6.48 6.10 -13.21
CA THR A 43 5.12 5.94 -12.71
C THR A 43 5.17 5.34 -11.31
N LEU A 44 5.32 6.19 -10.31
CA LEU A 44 5.37 5.78 -8.90
C LEU A 44 4.70 6.84 -8.03
N TRP A 45 3.83 6.42 -7.12
CA TRP A 45 3.23 7.28 -6.10
C TRP A 45 3.31 6.61 -4.74
N ILE A 46 3.65 7.40 -3.73
CA ILE A 46 3.74 6.99 -2.34
C ILE A 46 2.75 7.83 -1.54
N TYR A 47 1.79 7.16 -0.92
CA TYR A 47 0.79 7.76 -0.05
C TYR A 47 1.03 7.38 1.41
N ARG A 48 0.69 8.29 2.32
CA ARG A 48 0.66 8.07 3.76
C ARG A 48 -0.79 8.06 4.25
N LEU A 49 -1.13 7.10 5.11
CA LEU A 49 -2.46 6.94 5.71
C LEU A 49 -2.33 6.61 7.18
N ARG A 50 -3.30 7.06 7.99
CA ARG A 50 -3.41 6.67 9.39
C ARG A 50 -4.40 5.52 9.55
N ILE A 51 -3.93 4.34 9.93
CA ILE A 51 -4.76 3.14 10.07
C ILE A 51 -4.49 2.50 11.44
N ALA A 52 -5.54 2.45 12.27
CA ALA A 52 -5.45 2.10 13.69
C ALA A 52 -5.04 0.65 13.99
N SER A 53 -5.11 -0.26 13.02
CA SER A 53 -4.74 -1.67 13.26
C SER A 53 -4.22 -2.35 11.99
N HIS A 54 -3.35 -3.34 12.19
CA HIS A 54 -2.84 -4.18 11.12
C HIS A 54 -3.95 -4.87 10.33
N ALA A 55 -5.01 -5.35 11.01
CA ALA A 55 -6.15 -5.98 10.36
C ALA A 55 -6.90 -4.99 9.43
N ASN A 56 -7.07 -3.74 9.88
CA ASN A 56 -7.68 -2.69 9.06
C ASN A 56 -6.77 -2.25 7.91
N ALA A 57 -5.45 -2.28 8.09
CA ALA A 57 -4.49 -1.98 7.03
C ALA A 57 -4.58 -3.04 5.92
N LYS A 58 -4.53 -4.33 6.28
CA LYS A 58 -4.71 -5.44 5.32
C LYS A 58 -6.04 -5.33 4.58
N ARG A 59 -7.14 -5.06 5.28
CA ARG A 59 -8.47 -4.87 4.68
C ARG A 59 -8.51 -3.68 3.72
N THR A 60 -7.85 -2.57 4.09
CA THR A 60 -7.75 -1.37 3.25
C THR A 60 -6.97 -1.67 1.98
N PHE A 61 -5.85 -2.38 2.09
CA PHE A 61 -5.07 -2.85 0.96
C PHE A 61 -5.91 -3.72 0.02
N CYS A 62 -6.61 -4.74 0.53
CA CYS A 62 -7.52 -5.58 -0.28
C CYS A 62 -8.58 -4.76 -1.03
N ARG A 63 -9.14 -3.72 -0.40
CA ARG A 63 -10.16 -2.86 -1.04
C ARG A 63 -9.56 -1.97 -2.13
N LEU A 64 -8.29 -1.59 -2.00
CA LEU A 64 -7.60 -0.76 -2.98
C LEU A 64 -7.18 -1.59 -4.21
N THR A 65 -6.50 -2.72 -3.98
CA THR A 65 -5.90 -3.57 -5.01
C THR A 65 -6.86 -4.62 -5.56
N GLY A 66 -7.85 -5.06 -4.77
CA GLY A 66 -8.67 -6.23 -5.07
C GLY A 66 -8.00 -7.57 -4.76
N LEU A 67 -6.76 -7.55 -4.25
CA LEU A 67 -5.93 -8.73 -3.99
C LEU A 67 -5.64 -8.88 -2.50
N LYS A 68 -5.38 -10.10 -2.04
CA LYS A 68 -4.97 -10.34 -0.66
C LYS A 68 -3.50 -9.90 -0.49
N PRO A 69 -3.17 -9.15 0.58
CA PRO A 69 -1.79 -8.80 0.88
C PRO A 69 -1.03 -10.03 1.39
N GLU A 70 0.14 -10.28 0.82
CA GLU A 70 1.11 -11.25 1.30
C GLU A 70 2.24 -10.52 2.01
N LEU A 71 2.65 -11.03 3.18
CA LEU A 71 3.77 -10.44 3.93
C LEU A 71 5.08 -10.97 3.36
N ASN A 72 5.93 -10.05 2.92
CA ASN A 72 7.32 -10.32 2.61
C ASN A 72 8.15 -10.15 3.89
N GLU A 73 8.40 -11.24 4.62
CA GLU A 73 9.09 -11.21 5.93
C GLU A 73 10.50 -10.60 5.86
N LEU A 74 11.19 -10.73 4.73
CA LEU A 74 12.54 -10.17 4.55
C LEU A 74 12.53 -8.64 4.48
N LYS A 75 11.44 -8.05 3.98
CA LYS A 75 11.32 -6.61 3.76
C LYS A 75 10.41 -5.93 4.79
N ASP A 76 9.65 -6.70 5.56
CA ASP A 76 8.53 -6.25 6.39
C ASP A 76 7.51 -5.39 5.58
N VAL A 77 7.21 -5.84 4.36
CA VAL A 77 6.31 -5.16 3.42
C VAL A 77 5.19 -6.11 3.00
N TYR A 78 3.97 -5.60 2.93
CA TYR A 78 2.84 -6.27 2.30
C TYR A 78 2.82 -6.00 0.80
N GLU A 79 2.86 -7.06 0.00
CA GLU A 79 2.82 -6.99 -1.47
C GLU A 79 1.52 -7.63 -2.00
N GLU A 80 1.17 -7.32 -3.25
CA GLU A 80 0.09 -8.02 -3.96
C GLU A 80 0.43 -9.51 -4.10
N SER A 81 -0.50 -10.40 -3.74
CA SER A 81 -0.33 -11.84 -3.96
C SER A 81 -0.06 -12.12 -5.44
N SER A 82 1.13 -12.62 -5.76
CA SER A 82 1.50 -12.96 -7.13
C SER A 82 0.70 -14.18 -7.58
N PRO A 83 -0.01 -14.14 -8.73
CA PRO A 83 -0.64 -15.33 -9.29
C PRO A 83 0.38 -16.41 -9.72
N TYR A 84 1.68 -16.11 -9.68
CA TYR A 84 2.76 -17.02 -10.06
C TYR A 84 3.49 -17.67 -8.87
N SER A 85 3.12 -17.35 -7.62
CA SER A 85 3.73 -18.00 -6.42
C SER A 85 3.03 -19.30 -6.00
N ALA A 86 2.16 -19.86 -6.85
CA ALA A 86 1.66 -21.22 -6.67
C ALA A 86 2.46 -22.19 -7.55
N LYS A 87 3.56 -22.71 -7.01
CA LYS A 87 3.98 -24.12 -7.09
C LYS A 87 5.22 -24.37 -6.25
#